data_AF-X1PR50-F1
#
_entry.id   AF-X1PR50-F1
#
_cell.length_a   1.000
_cell.length_b   1.000
_cell.length_c   1.000
_cell.angle_alpha   90.00
_cell.angle_beta   90.00
_cell.angle_gamma   90.00
#
_symmetry.space_group_name_H-M   'P 1'
#
loop_
_entity.id
_entity.type
_entity.pdbx_description
1 polymer ?
#
loop_
_entity_poly.entity_id
_entity_poly.type
_entity_poly.pdbx_seq_one_letter_code
_entity_poly.pdbx_strand_id
1 'polypeptide(L)'
;RLVGVDALSTHEKLILETARSIREDFLLQDAFDRTDSYSSIKKQFLILKLIMMFHENAEKVIENGVTVEKLNALPVKAKIIRAKHIEEKNLKIFSEIEKEIISQISSTTD
;
A
#
# COMPACT_ATOMS: atom_id res chain seq x y z
N ARG A 1 -24.23 -1.52 -8.76
CA ARG A 1 -23.97 -0.92 -7.42
C ARG A 1 -25.28 -0.30 -6.95
N LEU A 2 -25.73 -0.58 -5.72
CA LEU A 2 -27.07 -0.19 -5.24
C LEU A 2 -27.09 1.13 -4.44
N VAL A 3 -26.00 1.51 -3.76
CA VAL A 3 -25.98 2.68 -2.83
C VAL A 3 -24.74 3.59 -2.95
N GLY A 4 -23.86 3.38 -3.94
CA GLY A 4 -22.64 4.18 -4.12
C GLY A 4 -21.54 3.86 -3.10
N VAL A 5 -20.31 4.34 -3.36
CA VAL A 5 -19.14 4.17 -2.45
C VAL A 5 -19.19 5.14 -1.26
N ASP A 6 -19.96 6.22 -1.39
CA ASP A 6 -20.08 7.24 -0.35
C ASP A 6 -20.86 6.74 0.88
N ALA A 7 -21.70 5.73 0.70
CA ALA A 7 -22.47 5.09 1.77
C ALA A 7 -21.63 4.13 2.64
N LEU A 8 -20.39 3.83 2.25
CA LEU A 8 -19.52 2.90 2.99
C LEU A 8 -18.91 3.56 4.21
N SER A 9 -18.74 2.76 5.28
CA SER A 9 -17.93 3.14 6.43
C SER A 9 -16.47 3.36 6.05
N THR A 10 -15.73 4.15 6.85
CA THR A 10 -14.29 4.39 6.65
C THR A 10 -13.50 3.08 6.59
N HIS A 11 -13.88 2.09 7.40
CA HIS A 11 -13.27 0.76 7.41
C HIS A 11 -13.51 0.00 6.10
N GLU A 12 -14.75 -0.02 5.59
CA GLU A 12 -15.05 -0.64 4.29
C GLU A 12 -14.33 0.06 3.14
N LYS A 13 -14.21 1.40 3.19
CA LYS A 13 -13.41 2.16 2.22
C LYS A 13 -11.94 1.76 2.29
N LEU A 14 -11.37 1.60 3.48
CA LEU A 14 -9.99 1.13 3.65
C LEU A 14 -9.81 -0.28 3.08
N ILE A 15 -10.74 -1.21 3.33
CA ILE A 15 -10.71 -2.56 2.74
C ILE A 15 -10.69 -2.48 1.20
N LEU A 16 -11.54 -1.64 0.60
CA LEU A 16 -11.57 -1.49 -0.86
C LEU A 16 -10.26 -0.93 -1.41
N GLU A 17 -9.62 -0.01 -0.69
CA GLU A 17 -8.33 0.56 -1.07
C GLU A 17 -7.18 -0.45 -0.91
N THR A 18 -7.20 -1.29 0.14
CA THR A 18 -6.25 -2.40 0.27
C THR A 18 -6.46 -3.44 -0.83
N ALA A 19 -7.71 -3.81 -1.12
CA ALA A 19 -8.03 -4.74 -2.19
C ALA A 19 -7.61 -4.19 -3.56
N ARG A 20 -7.77 -2.87 -3.79
CA ARG A 20 -7.26 -2.20 -4.98
C ARG A 20 -5.73 -2.34 -5.08
N SER A 21 -5.02 -2.03 -4.00
CA SER A 21 -3.56 -2.13 -3.94
C SER A 21 -3.06 -3.57 -4.20
N ILE A 22 -3.72 -4.58 -3.62
CA ILE A 22 -3.40 -5.99 -3.91
C ILE A 22 -3.58 -6.30 -5.41
N ARG A 23 -4.69 -5.86 -6.02
CA ARG A 23 -4.96 -6.10 -7.45
C ARG A 23 -3.95 -5.40 -8.36
N GLU A 24 -3.67 -4.13 -8.10
CA GLU A 24 -2.95 -3.25 -9.03
C GLU A 24 -1.43 -3.24 -8.78
N ASP A 25 -1.00 -3.37 -7.53
CA ASP A 25 0.41 -3.24 -7.13
C ASP A 25 1.10 -4.60 -6.93
N PHE A 26 0.34 -5.68 -6.74
CA PHE A 26 0.88 -7.02 -6.49
C PHE A 26 0.45 -8.06 -7.54
N LEU A 27 -0.85 -8.21 -7.81
CA LEU A 27 -1.35 -9.23 -8.75
C LEU A 27 -1.10 -8.85 -10.22
N LEU A 28 -1.19 -7.56 -10.55
CA LEU A 28 -0.95 -7.08 -11.90
C LEU A 28 0.56 -6.96 -12.17
N GLN A 29 1.05 -7.84 -13.04
CA GLN A 29 2.43 -7.86 -13.52
C GLN A 29 2.48 -7.54 -15.02
N ASP A 30 3.36 -6.62 -15.41
CA ASP A 30 3.60 -6.28 -16.81
C ASP A 30 4.71 -7.17 -17.39
N ALA A 31 4.34 -8.07 -18.31
CA ALA A 31 5.26 -8.98 -18.99
C ALA A 31 6.28 -8.26 -19.90
N PHE A 32 6.03 -7.00 -20.29
CA PHE A 32 6.92 -6.21 -21.14
C PHE A 32 7.85 -5.28 -20.34
N ASP A 33 7.57 -5.06 -19.04
CA ASP A 33 8.44 -4.28 -18.18
C ASP A 33 9.65 -5.11 -17.70
N ARG A 34 10.85 -4.54 -17.75
CA ARG A 34 12.08 -5.26 -17.41
C ARG A 34 12.20 -5.62 -15.92
N THR A 35 11.49 -4.91 -15.05
CA THR A 35 11.56 -5.07 -13.59
C THR A 35 10.35 -5.79 -13.00
N ASP A 36 9.21 -5.77 -13.70
CA ASP A 36 7.93 -6.36 -13.29
C ASP A 36 7.58 -7.66 -14.06
N SER A 37 8.28 -7.97 -15.16
CA SER A 37 8.09 -9.23 -15.92
C SER A 37 8.45 -10.48 -15.14
N TYR A 38 9.30 -10.36 -14.11
CA TYR A 38 9.63 -11.42 -13.17
C TYR A 38 9.88 -10.85 -11.77
N SER A 39 9.37 -11.53 -10.75
CA SER A 39 9.62 -11.19 -9.35
C SER A 39 9.95 -12.45 -8.55
N SER A 40 11.06 -12.42 -7.81
CA SER A 40 11.45 -13.47 -6.88
C SER A 40 10.44 -13.61 -5.74
N ILE A 41 10.35 -14.79 -5.11
CA ILE A 41 9.49 -15.02 -3.93
C ILE A 41 9.81 -14.01 -2.82
N LYS A 42 11.10 -13.68 -2.65
CA LYS A 42 11.54 -12.70 -1.66
C LYS A 42 10.96 -11.32 -1.97
N LYS A 43 11.07 -10.85 -3.21
CA LYS A 43 10.50 -9.56 -3.63
C LYS A 43 8.98 -9.56 -3.51
N GLN A 44 8.30 -10.64 -3.90
CA GLN A 44 6.85 -10.79 -3.75
C GLN A 44 6.42 -10.65 -2.28
N PHE A 45 7.09 -11.37 -1.37
CA PHE A 45 6.83 -11.26 0.07
C PHE A 45 6.99 -9.83 0.56
N LEU A 46 8.06 -9.14 0.15
CA LEU A 46 8.33 -7.77 0.57
C LEU A 46 7.25 -6.78 0.06
N ILE A 47 6.80 -6.91 -1.19
CA ILE A 47 5.72 -6.07 -1.74
C ILE A 47 4.43 -6.29 -0.95
N LEU A 48 4.03 -7.55 -0.77
CA LEU A 48 2.81 -7.87 -0.03
C LEU A 48 2.89 -7.39 1.42
N LYS A 49 4.06 -7.55 2.05
CA LYS A 49 4.33 -7.03 3.40
C LYS A 49 4.12 -5.52 3.47
N LEU A 50 4.58 -4.73 2.49
CA LEU A 50 4.33 -3.28 2.48
C LEU A 50 2.84 -2.93 2.40
N ILE A 51 2.08 -3.63 1.54
CA ILE A 51 0.64 -3.42 1.39
C ILE A 51 -0.08 -3.71 2.72
N MET A 52 0.20 -4.87 3.32
CA MET A 52 -0.41 -5.28 4.58
C MET A 52 0.01 -4.38 5.74
N MET A 53 1.27 -4.00 5.82
CA MET A 53 1.77 -3.11 6.85
C MET A 53 1.15 -1.71 6.76
N PHE A 54 0.92 -1.19 5.56
CA PHE A 54 0.16 0.05 5.37
C PHE A 54 -1.27 -0.11 5.88
N HIS A 55 -1.95 -1.20 5.52
CA HIS A 55 -3.32 -1.48 5.95
C HIS A 55 -3.45 -1.57 7.47
N GLU A 56 -2.62 -2.38 8.13
CA GLU A 56 -2.64 -2.57 9.58
C GLU A 56 -2.35 -1.27 10.37
N ASN A 57 -1.50 -0.39 9.84
CA ASN A 57 -1.24 0.91 10.48
C ASN A 57 -2.34 1.93 10.17
N ALA A 58 -2.92 1.89 8.97
CA ALA A 58 -4.07 2.70 8.61
C ALA A 58 -5.28 2.37 9.49
N GLU A 59 -5.57 1.10 9.74
CA GLU A 59 -6.67 0.66 10.63
C GLU A 59 -6.60 1.34 12.00
N LYS A 60 -5.41 1.44 12.60
CA LYS A 60 -5.21 2.05 13.92
C LYS A 60 -5.52 3.54 13.95
N VAL A 61 -5.30 4.27 12.86
CA VAL A 61 -5.49 5.73 12.83
C VAL A 61 -6.87 6.14 12.32
N ILE A 62 -7.54 5.29 11.51
CA ILE A 62 -8.93 5.58 11.11
C ILE A 62 -9.89 5.52 12.30
N GLU A 63 -9.57 4.71 13.33
CA GLU A 63 -10.31 4.71 14.60
C GLU A 63 -10.24 6.06 15.32
N ASN A 64 -9.16 6.82 15.09
CA ASN A 64 -8.95 8.17 15.63
C ASN A 64 -9.48 9.29 14.71
N GLY A 65 -10.28 8.93 13.69
CA GLY A 65 -10.94 9.90 12.80
C GLY A 65 -10.11 10.34 11.59
N VAL A 66 -8.94 9.73 11.35
CA VAL A 66 -8.19 9.95 10.10
C VAL A 66 -8.98 9.37 8.92
N THR A 67 -9.10 10.14 7.84
CA THR A 67 -9.84 9.70 6.65
C THR A 67 -8.97 8.88 5.70
N VAL A 68 -9.59 7.99 4.92
CA VAL A 68 -8.88 7.18 3.90
C VAL A 68 -8.26 8.08 2.82
N GLU A 69 -8.89 9.22 2.52
CA GLU A 69 -8.36 10.19 1.56
C GLU A 69 -7.03 10.81 2.05
N LYS A 70 -6.93 11.14 3.34
CA LYS A 70 -5.68 11.64 3.95
C LYS A 70 -4.58 10.58 3.88
N LEU A 71 -4.92 9.32 4.15
CA LEU A 71 -3.99 8.18 4.06
C LEU A 71 -3.51 7.93 2.62
N ASN A 72 -4.42 8.00 1.65
CA ASN A 72 -4.08 7.82 0.24
C ASN A 72 -3.22 8.95 -0.33
N ALA A 73 -3.28 10.14 0.26
CA ALA A 73 -2.43 11.28 -0.09
C ALA A 73 -0.99 11.17 0.45
N LEU A 74 -0.69 10.18 1.31
CA LEU A 74 0.64 10.03 1.89
C LEU A 74 1.70 9.71 0.82
N PRO A 75 2.86 10.38 0.83
CA PRO A 75 3.95 10.11 -0.12
C PRO A 75 4.39 8.64 -0.15
N VAL A 76 4.35 7.94 0.98
CA VAL A 76 4.72 6.52 1.06
C VAL A 76 3.80 5.64 0.21
N LYS A 77 2.53 6.03 -0.01
CA LYS A 77 1.59 5.26 -0.84
C LYS A 77 2.08 5.14 -2.28
N ALA A 78 2.65 6.21 -2.84
CA ALA A 78 3.24 6.19 -4.18
C ALA A 78 4.48 5.26 -4.25
N LYS A 79 5.22 5.11 -3.14
CA LYS A 79 6.37 4.18 -3.06
C LYS A 79 5.89 2.72 -3.04
N ILE A 80 4.80 2.42 -2.34
CA ILE A 80 4.18 1.08 -2.33
C ILE A 80 3.73 0.68 -3.74
N ILE A 81 3.01 1.56 -4.44
CA ILE A 81 2.54 1.34 -5.83
C ILE A 81 3.72 1.03 -6.76
N ARG A 82 4.84 1.74 -6.59
CA ARG A 82 6.04 1.58 -7.42
C ARG A 82 6.96 0.46 -6.97
N ALA A 83 6.69 -0.21 -5.85
CA ALA A 83 7.59 -1.20 -5.26
C ALA A 83 7.88 -2.38 -6.20
N LYS A 84 6.93 -2.73 -7.07
CA LYS A 84 7.11 -3.77 -8.08
C LYS A 84 8.19 -3.45 -9.13
N HIS A 85 8.51 -2.18 -9.34
CA HIS A 85 9.60 -1.75 -10.24
C HIS A 85 10.98 -1.67 -9.56
N ILE A 86 11.07 -1.99 -8.26
CA ILE A 86 12.37 -2.04 -7.57
C ILE A 86 13.16 -3.23 -8.11
N GLU A 87 14.38 -2.98 -8.56
CA GLU A 87 15.27 -4.03 -9.04
C GLU A 87 15.62 -5.04 -7.93
N GLU A 88 15.76 -6.32 -8.29
CA GLU A 88 16.09 -7.42 -7.36
C GLU A 88 17.41 -7.22 -6.59
N LYS A 89 18.35 -6.43 -7.14
CA LYS A 89 19.60 -6.09 -6.43
C LYS A 89 19.41 -5.07 -5.30
N ASN A 90 18.29 -4.35 -5.31
CA ASN A 90 18.01 -3.21 -4.45
C ASN A 90 16.91 -3.47 -3.40
N LEU A 91 16.66 -4.73 -3.04
CA LEU A 91 15.61 -5.09 -2.06
C LEU A 91 15.81 -4.48 -0.66
N LYS A 92 16.99 -3.92 -0.36
CA LYS A 92 17.25 -3.21 0.91
C LYS A 92 16.35 -1.98 1.09
N ILE A 93 15.92 -1.35 -0.01
CA ILE A 93 15.04 -0.15 0.00
C ILE A 93 13.69 -0.44 0.66
N PHE A 94 13.20 -1.67 0.63
CA PHE A 94 11.92 -2.03 1.28
C PHE A 94 11.95 -1.71 2.78
N SER A 95 13.08 -1.90 3.45
CA SER A 95 13.22 -1.56 4.88
C SER A 95 13.11 -0.06 5.17
N GLU A 96 13.42 0.80 4.19
CA GLU A 96 13.26 2.25 4.28
C GLU A 96 11.79 2.61 4.11
N ILE A 97 11.10 2.00 3.13
CA ILE A 97 9.67 2.18 2.92
C ILE A 97 8.88 1.73 4.17
N GLU A 98 9.24 0.61 4.78
CA GLU A 98 8.63 0.14 6.04
C GLU A 98 8.71 1.21 7.15
N LYS A 99 9.86 1.87 7.31
CA LYS A 99 10.02 2.96 8.29
C LYS A 99 9.20 4.18 7.94
N GLU A 100 9.12 4.52 6.65
CA GLU A 100 8.30 5.63 6.17
C GLU A 100 6.80 5.38 6.39
N ILE A 101 6.33 4.14 6.24
CA ILE A 101 4.93 3.78 6.53
C ILE A 101 4.61 4.14 7.98
N ILE A 102 5.45 3.68 8.93
CA ILE A 102 5.24 3.94 10.35
C ILE A 102 5.27 5.44 10.62
N SER A 103 6.33 6.12 10.17
CA SER A 103 6.54 7.54 10.46
C SER A 103 5.46 8.44 9.87
N GLN A 104 5.02 8.18 8.64
CA GLN A 104 4.04 9.03 7.98
C GLN A 104 2.64 8.78 8.55
N ILE A 105 2.24 7.52 8.77
CA ILE A 105 0.93 7.21 9.33
C ILE A 105 0.82 7.73 10.77
N SER A 106 1.84 7.55 11.61
CA SER A 106 1.81 8.06 12.98
C SER A 106 1.60 9.58 13.02
N SER A 107 2.28 10.32 12.13
CA SER A 107 2.17 11.78 12.01
C SER A 107 0.81 12.28 11.53
N THR A 108 -0.09 11.39 11.08
CA THR A 108 -1.45 11.80 10.68
C THR A 108 -2.42 11.97 11.85
N THR A 109 -2.05 11.44 13.02
CA THR A 109 -2.85 11.49 14.26
C THR A 109 -2.56 12.76 15.08
N ASP A 110 -1.41 13.39 14.86
CA ASP A 110 -1.01 14.68 15.44
C ASP A 110 -1.64 15.86 14.66
#